data_AF-A0AB38A994-F1
#
_entry.id   AF-A0AB38A994-F1
#
_cell.length_a   1.000
_cell.length_b   1.000
_cell.length_c   1.000
_cell.angle_alpha   90.00
_cell.angle_beta   90.00
_cell.angle_gamma   90.00
#
_symmetry.space_group_name_H-M   'P 1'
#
loop_
_entity.id
_entity.type
_entity.pdbx_description
1 polymer ?
#
loop_
_entity_poly.entity_id
_entity_poly.type
_entity_poly.pdbx_seq_one_letter_code
_entity_poly.pdbx_strand_id
1 'polypeptide(L)'
;MRESPASGVERSAGPKVSGQASGGLIIFLNGTSSSGKSSIAKELLAVLGEPYFHLPVDAFHAMRSGPELPPDELALVLKRTWMGFHRAVAGMAAAGNNVVVDHLFSEPWRLHDCLGLFSPQDVVLVGVHCPLPELERRELARGDRPPGLAARQFDRVHAHGRYDIECDTGSTSALDCARQIKEFLGRRPTPTAFEQMRASLPQLPAEG
;
A
#
# COMPACT_ATOMS: atom_id res chain seq x y z
N MET A 1 -25.50 4.13 -64.74
CA MET A 1 -25.31 5.40 -64.00
C MET A 1 -25.81 5.19 -62.58
N ARG A 2 -25.00 5.60 -61.59
CA ARG A 2 -25.15 5.47 -60.11
C ARG A 2 -24.47 4.25 -59.47
N GLU A 3 -23.15 4.36 -59.31
CA GLU A 3 -22.44 3.77 -58.18
C GLU A 3 -22.45 4.77 -57.01
N SER A 4 -22.76 4.29 -55.81
CA SER A 4 -22.70 5.04 -54.54
C SER A 4 -21.26 5.16 -54.04
N PRO A 5 -20.81 6.30 -53.49
CA PRO A 5 -19.47 6.41 -52.93
C PRO A 5 -19.41 5.82 -51.52
N ALA A 6 -18.34 5.06 -51.27
CA ALA A 6 -17.95 4.54 -49.98
C ALA A 6 -17.69 5.69 -48.98
N SER A 7 -18.28 5.60 -47.80
CA SER A 7 -17.99 6.48 -46.66
C SER A 7 -16.62 6.15 -46.09
N GLY A 8 -15.68 7.08 -46.26
CA GLY A 8 -14.39 7.05 -45.58
C GLY A 8 -14.56 7.24 -44.09
N VAL A 9 -14.22 6.22 -43.31
CA VAL A 9 -14.03 6.35 -41.86
C VAL A 9 -12.63 6.91 -41.65
N GLU A 10 -12.54 8.20 -41.38
CA GLU A 10 -11.31 8.84 -40.91
C GLU A 10 -10.90 8.24 -39.56
N ARG A 11 -9.66 7.78 -39.50
CA ARG A 11 -9.03 7.25 -38.28
C ARG A 11 -8.81 8.41 -37.32
N SER A 12 -9.55 8.46 -36.21
CA SER A 12 -9.13 9.31 -35.10
C SER A 12 -7.91 8.67 -34.44
N ALA A 13 -6.77 9.35 -34.52
CA ALA A 13 -5.59 8.99 -33.77
C ALA A 13 -5.94 9.10 -32.28
N GLY A 14 -5.96 7.97 -31.57
CA GLY A 14 -6.10 7.94 -30.12
C GLY A 14 -5.02 8.79 -29.44
N PRO A 15 -5.24 9.23 -28.19
CA PRO A 15 -4.28 10.06 -27.48
C PRO A 15 -2.93 9.35 -27.47
N LYS A 16 -1.90 10.00 -28.03
CA LYS A 16 -0.52 9.54 -27.90
C LYS A 16 -0.16 9.64 -26.43
N VAL A 17 -0.03 8.50 -25.75
CA VAL A 17 0.60 8.45 -24.42
C VAL A 17 2.07 8.80 -24.61
N SER A 18 2.38 10.09 -24.51
CA SER A 18 3.73 10.63 -24.57
C SER A 18 4.35 10.61 -23.18
N GLY A 19 5.52 9.99 -23.06
CA GLY A 19 6.39 10.11 -21.89
C GLY A 19 6.92 8.76 -21.45
N GLN A 20 8.24 8.63 -21.35
CA GLN A 20 8.88 7.60 -20.55
C GLN A 20 8.21 7.57 -19.18
N ALA A 21 7.43 6.52 -18.90
CA ALA A 21 6.62 6.45 -17.70
C ALA A 21 7.55 6.32 -16.49
N SER A 22 7.69 7.41 -15.73
CA SER A 22 8.01 7.30 -14.31
C SER A 22 6.98 6.33 -13.71
N GLY A 23 7.43 5.40 -12.85
CA GLY A 23 6.52 4.49 -12.16
C GLY A 23 5.42 5.26 -11.40
N GLY A 24 4.29 4.61 -11.19
CA GLY A 24 3.22 5.16 -10.36
C GLY A 24 3.65 5.26 -8.90
N LEU A 25 3.14 6.28 -8.20
CA LEU A 25 3.43 6.50 -6.78
C LEU A 25 2.79 5.41 -5.91
N ILE A 26 3.55 4.92 -4.94
CA ILE A 26 3.10 3.95 -3.93
C ILE A 26 2.98 4.64 -2.58
N ILE A 27 1.78 4.75 -2.05
CA ILE A 27 1.52 5.26 -0.69
C ILE A 27 1.25 4.06 0.22
N PHE A 28 2.21 3.69 1.06
CA PHE A 28 2.04 2.64 2.07
C PHE A 28 1.40 3.22 3.33
N LEU A 29 0.20 2.77 3.66
CA LEU A 29 -0.39 2.95 4.98
C LEU A 29 0.00 1.74 5.84
N ASN A 30 0.81 1.94 6.86
CA ASN A 30 1.26 0.88 7.76
C ASN A 30 0.82 1.13 9.21
N GLY A 31 0.21 0.13 9.83
CA GLY A 31 -0.34 0.20 11.18
C GLY A 31 -1.05 -1.09 11.56
N THR A 32 -1.40 -1.24 12.84
CA THR A 32 -2.10 -2.43 13.36
C THR A 32 -3.50 -2.64 12.75
N SER A 33 -4.09 -3.83 12.90
CA SER A 33 -5.53 -3.99 12.68
C SER A 33 -6.32 -2.96 13.51
N SER A 34 -7.42 -2.43 12.96
CA SER A 34 -8.25 -1.37 13.59
C SER A 34 -7.62 0.02 13.75
N SER A 35 -6.39 0.25 13.29
CA SER A 35 -5.75 1.59 13.31
C SER A 35 -6.36 2.63 12.36
N GLY A 36 -7.34 2.27 11.53
CA GLY A 36 -8.01 3.23 10.64
C GLY A 36 -7.40 3.41 9.24
N LYS A 37 -6.42 2.57 8.85
CA LYS A 37 -5.81 2.59 7.51
C LYS A 37 -6.83 2.59 6.37
N SER A 38 -7.77 1.66 6.37
CA SER A 38 -8.75 1.55 5.28
C SER A 38 -9.69 2.77 5.21
N SER A 39 -9.98 3.38 6.37
CA SER A 39 -10.74 4.63 6.43
C SER A 39 -9.94 5.80 5.85
N ILE A 40 -8.65 5.92 6.21
CA ILE A 40 -7.75 6.91 5.61
C ILE A 40 -7.64 6.68 4.10
N ALA A 41 -7.44 5.45 3.64
CA ALA A 41 -7.35 5.13 2.21
C ALA A 41 -8.59 5.60 1.44
N LYS A 42 -9.78 5.35 1.98
CA LYS A 42 -11.05 5.78 1.38
C LYS A 42 -11.12 7.31 1.25
N GLU A 43 -10.82 8.03 2.34
CA GLU A 43 -10.83 9.50 2.32
C GLU A 43 -9.74 10.05 1.40
N LEU A 44 -8.56 9.42 1.38
CA LEU A 44 -7.43 9.80 0.54
C LEU A 44 -7.78 9.69 -0.94
N LEU A 45 -8.40 8.59 -1.37
CA LEU A 45 -8.91 8.43 -2.73
C LEU A 45 -9.93 9.52 -3.11
N ALA A 46 -10.73 9.99 -2.16
CA ALA A 46 -11.73 11.03 -2.40
C ALA A 46 -11.13 12.45 -2.51
N VAL A 47 -10.01 12.72 -1.82
CA VAL A 47 -9.39 14.06 -1.80
C VAL A 47 -8.25 14.22 -2.81
N LEU A 48 -7.68 13.13 -3.33
CA LEU A 48 -6.66 13.17 -4.37
C LEU A 48 -7.30 13.51 -5.74
N GLY A 49 -6.62 14.36 -6.52
CA GLY A 49 -7.12 14.85 -7.81
C GLY A 49 -6.80 13.95 -9.01
N GLU A 50 -6.01 12.90 -8.80
CA GLU A 50 -5.58 11.92 -9.79
C GLU A 50 -6.11 10.52 -9.41
N PRO A 51 -6.22 9.57 -10.33
CA PRO A 51 -6.67 8.23 -10.01
C PRO A 51 -5.63 7.49 -9.13
N TYR A 52 -6.10 6.97 -8.00
CA TYR A 52 -5.35 6.06 -7.12
C TYR A 52 -6.15 4.79 -6.91
N PHE A 53 -5.47 3.65 -6.89
CA PHE A 53 -6.07 2.35 -6.62
C PHE A 53 -5.78 1.93 -5.18
N HIS A 54 -6.83 1.67 -4.40
CA HIS A 54 -6.69 1.13 -3.05
C HIS A 54 -6.48 -0.39 -3.09
N LEU A 55 -5.33 -0.84 -2.61
CA LEU A 55 -4.93 -2.25 -2.56
C LEU A 55 -4.72 -2.66 -1.09
N PRO A 56 -5.75 -3.18 -0.41
CA PRO A 56 -5.61 -3.74 0.93
C PRO A 56 -5.12 -5.18 0.88
N VAL A 57 -4.13 -5.52 1.73
CA VAL A 57 -3.64 -6.91 1.84
C VAL A 57 -4.77 -7.89 2.19
N ASP A 58 -5.75 -7.45 2.99
CA ASP A 58 -6.88 -8.27 3.41
C ASP A 58 -7.72 -8.76 2.21
N ALA A 59 -7.76 -8.02 1.10
CA ALA A 59 -8.42 -8.49 -0.13
C ALA A 59 -7.69 -9.70 -0.75
N PHE A 60 -6.36 -9.73 -0.67
CA PHE A 60 -5.57 -10.88 -1.15
C PHE A 60 -5.72 -12.09 -0.24
N HIS A 61 -5.87 -11.89 1.07
CA HIS A 61 -6.23 -12.97 1.99
C HIS A 61 -7.63 -13.53 1.70
N ALA A 62 -8.61 -12.68 1.36
CA ALA A 62 -9.97 -13.10 1.02
C ALA A 62 -10.08 -13.87 -0.31
N MET A 63 -9.15 -13.64 -1.26
CA MET A 63 -9.11 -14.37 -2.53
C MET A 63 -8.61 -15.82 -2.42
N ARG A 64 -8.01 -16.20 -1.29
CA ARG A 64 -7.49 -17.55 -1.11
C ARG A 64 -8.63 -18.56 -0.98
N SER A 65 -8.72 -19.48 -1.95
CA SER A 65 -9.56 -20.67 -1.88
C SER A 65 -8.77 -21.86 -1.32
N GLY A 66 -9.48 -22.89 -0.84
CA GLY A 66 -8.89 -24.15 -0.41
C GLY A 66 -9.47 -24.67 0.90
N PRO A 67 -9.18 -25.94 1.24
CA PRO A 67 -9.55 -26.49 2.55
C PRO A 67 -8.82 -25.77 3.67
N GLU A 68 -9.28 -25.98 4.90
CA GLU A 68 -8.53 -25.56 6.08
C GLU A 68 -7.17 -26.29 6.10
N LEU A 69 -6.08 -25.53 6.22
CA LEU A 69 -4.71 -26.04 6.17
C LEU A 69 -4.15 -26.20 7.58
N PRO A 70 -3.28 -27.19 7.81
CA PRO A 70 -2.46 -27.25 9.02
C PRO A 70 -1.67 -25.94 9.24
N PRO A 71 -1.40 -25.54 10.49
CA PRO A 71 -0.76 -24.25 10.80
C PRO A 71 0.54 -23.97 10.02
N ASP A 72 1.39 -24.97 9.86
CA ASP A 72 2.71 -24.87 9.24
C ASP A 72 2.59 -24.60 7.72
N GLU A 73 1.69 -25.33 7.07
CA GLU A 73 1.36 -25.14 5.66
C GLU A 73 0.66 -23.80 5.43
N LEU A 74 -0.25 -23.43 6.34
CA LEU A 74 -0.93 -22.15 6.33
C LEU A 74 0.06 -20.99 6.40
N ALA A 75 1.08 -21.07 7.26
CA ALA A 75 2.12 -20.06 7.37
C ALA A 75 2.91 -19.89 6.06
N LEU A 76 3.26 -21.00 5.40
CA LEU A 76 3.95 -20.97 4.11
C LEU A 76 3.07 -20.38 3.00
N VAL A 77 1.77 -20.73 2.97
CA VAL A 77 0.80 -20.12 2.04
C VAL A 77 0.66 -18.63 2.30
N LEU A 78 0.48 -18.21 3.56
CA LEU A 78 0.37 -16.80 3.94
C LEU A 78 1.60 -16.00 3.52
N LYS A 79 2.81 -16.52 3.75
CA LYS A 79 4.05 -15.87 3.29
C LYS A 79 4.05 -15.65 1.78
N ARG A 80 3.65 -16.66 1.00
CA ARG A 80 3.51 -16.55 -0.46
C ARG A 80 2.40 -15.56 -0.86
N THR A 81 1.29 -15.50 -0.14
CA THR A 81 0.21 -14.52 -0.39
C THR A 81 0.71 -13.09 -0.24
N TRP A 82 1.45 -12.78 0.82
CA TRP A 82 2.08 -11.47 1.05
C TRP A 82 3.12 -11.13 -0.04
N MET A 83 4.00 -12.06 -0.38
CA MET A 83 4.97 -11.87 -1.48
C MET A 83 4.28 -11.63 -2.84
N GLY A 84 3.16 -12.33 -3.09
CA GLY A 84 2.32 -12.14 -4.27
C GLY A 84 1.63 -10.77 -4.28
N PHE A 85 1.13 -10.33 -3.12
CA PHE A 85 0.56 -9.00 -2.93
C PHE A 85 1.59 -7.90 -3.25
N HIS A 86 2.82 -8.00 -2.74
CA HIS A 86 3.87 -7.02 -3.05
C HIS A 86 4.17 -6.96 -4.55
N ARG A 87 4.19 -8.11 -5.24
CA ARG A 87 4.37 -8.18 -6.70
C ARG A 87 3.20 -7.60 -7.47
N ALA A 88 1.97 -7.76 -6.98
CA ALA A 88 0.79 -7.12 -7.57
C ALA A 88 0.87 -5.59 -7.46
N VAL A 89 1.26 -5.08 -6.29
CA VAL A 89 1.54 -3.64 -6.09
C VAL A 89 2.63 -3.16 -7.05
N ALA A 90 3.74 -3.91 -7.16
CA ALA A 90 4.84 -3.56 -8.05
C ALA A 90 4.41 -3.51 -9.51
N GLY A 91 3.62 -4.48 -9.97
CA GLY A 91 3.08 -4.51 -11.33
C GLY A 91 2.15 -3.33 -11.63
N MET A 92 1.27 -2.96 -10.68
CA MET A 92 0.39 -1.80 -10.82
C MET A 92 1.21 -0.50 -10.96
N ALA A 93 2.19 -0.30 -10.08
CA ALA A 93 3.06 0.87 -10.11
C ALA A 93 3.94 0.91 -11.37
N ALA A 94 4.51 -0.22 -11.80
CA ALA A 94 5.29 -0.30 -13.03
C ALA A 94 4.47 0.02 -14.29
N ALA A 95 3.16 -0.26 -14.27
CA ALA A 95 2.22 0.14 -15.31
C ALA A 95 1.82 1.64 -15.25
N GLY A 96 2.37 2.41 -14.31
CA GLY A 96 2.09 3.84 -14.15
C GLY A 96 0.89 4.17 -13.25
N ASN A 97 0.29 3.18 -12.57
CA ASN A 97 -0.84 3.44 -11.67
C ASN A 97 -0.35 3.89 -10.30
N ASN A 98 -0.92 4.98 -9.79
CA ASN A 98 -0.73 5.33 -8.39
C ASN A 98 -1.55 4.39 -7.49
N VAL A 99 -0.96 3.96 -6.38
CA VAL A 99 -1.56 2.96 -5.49
C VAL A 99 -1.50 3.41 -4.04
N VAL A 100 -2.60 3.21 -3.32
CA VAL A 100 -2.66 3.33 -1.86
C VAL A 100 -2.69 1.90 -1.31
N VAL A 101 -1.63 1.51 -0.61
CA VAL A 101 -1.45 0.16 -0.10
C VAL A 101 -1.80 0.16 1.39
N ASP A 102 -2.81 -0.62 1.77
CA ASP A 102 -3.15 -0.86 3.18
C ASP A 102 -2.42 -2.14 3.65
N HIS A 103 -1.39 -1.94 4.48
CA HIS A 103 -0.40 -2.96 4.85
C HIS A 103 -0.18 -3.05 6.38
N LEU A 104 0.46 -4.13 6.80
CA LEU A 104 1.00 -4.31 8.15
C LEU A 104 2.42 -4.93 8.13
N PHE A 105 3.44 -4.15 8.48
CA PHE A 105 4.82 -4.60 8.59
C PHE A 105 5.12 -5.30 9.94
N SER A 106 4.38 -6.36 10.27
CA SER A 106 4.56 -7.10 11.54
C SER A 106 5.73 -8.09 11.56
N GLU A 107 6.35 -8.33 10.41
CA GLU A 107 7.49 -9.23 10.26
C GLU A 107 8.58 -8.55 9.42
N PRO A 108 9.87 -8.60 9.82
CA PRO A 108 10.94 -7.88 9.14
C PRO A 108 11.04 -8.19 7.63
N TRP A 109 10.84 -9.45 7.26
CA TRP A 109 10.96 -9.89 5.86
C TRP A 109 9.96 -9.19 4.94
N ARG A 110 8.80 -8.73 5.43
CA ARG A 110 7.79 -8.05 4.59
C ARG A 110 8.31 -6.71 4.12
N LEU A 111 8.91 -5.93 5.01
CA LEU A 111 9.53 -4.66 4.67
C LEU A 111 10.75 -4.88 3.77
N HIS A 112 11.57 -5.90 4.06
CA HIS A 112 12.74 -6.22 3.22
C HIS A 112 12.34 -6.62 1.79
N ASP A 113 11.29 -7.43 1.61
CA ASP A 113 10.77 -7.77 0.28
C ASP A 113 10.31 -6.51 -0.47
N CYS A 114 9.59 -5.59 0.20
CA CYS A 114 9.20 -4.30 -0.38
C CYS A 114 10.41 -3.42 -0.76
N LEU A 115 11.43 -3.32 0.10
CA LEU A 115 12.65 -2.53 -0.16
C LEU A 115 13.45 -3.06 -1.36
N GLY A 116 13.37 -4.37 -1.63
CA GLY A 116 13.99 -5.00 -2.81
C GLY A 116 13.16 -4.89 -4.09
N LEU A 117 11.85 -4.64 -3.99
CA LEU A 117 10.93 -4.63 -5.14
C LEU A 117 10.65 -3.24 -5.70
N PHE A 118 10.56 -2.22 -4.85
CA PHE A 118 10.09 -0.89 -5.26
C PHE A 118 11.23 0.09 -5.50
N SER A 119 11.03 1.00 -6.47
CA SER A 119 11.84 2.22 -6.60
C SER A 119 11.59 3.09 -5.37
N PRO A 120 12.56 3.29 -4.47
CA PRO A 120 12.28 3.92 -3.18
C PRO A 120 11.93 5.40 -3.29
N GLN A 121 12.30 6.07 -4.38
CA GLN A 121 11.89 7.45 -4.68
C GLN A 121 10.38 7.58 -4.91
N ASP A 122 9.73 6.49 -5.32
CA ASP A 122 8.31 6.44 -5.67
C ASP A 122 7.47 5.87 -4.52
N VAL A 123 8.07 5.68 -3.34
CA VAL A 123 7.38 5.18 -2.15
C VAL A 123 7.27 6.28 -1.10
N VAL A 124 6.04 6.49 -0.63
CA VAL A 124 5.73 7.28 0.57
C VAL A 124 5.20 6.34 1.64
N LEU A 125 5.93 6.21 2.74
CA LEU A 125 5.61 5.34 3.86
C LEU A 125 4.93 6.15 4.97
N VAL A 126 3.65 5.87 5.21
CA VAL A 126 2.79 6.51 6.20
C VAL A 126 2.63 5.61 7.43
N GLY A 127 2.98 6.13 8.60
CA GLY A 127 2.75 5.48 9.88
C GLY A 127 1.35 5.81 10.40
N VAL A 128 0.49 4.81 10.57
CA VAL A 128 -0.87 4.99 11.08
C VAL A 128 -0.95 4.44 12.50
N HIS A 129 -0.95 5.36 13.46
CA HIS A 129 -0.95 5.08 14.89
C HIS A 129 -2.36 5.21 15.48
N CYS A 130 -2.59 4.46 16.55
CA CYS A 130 -3.80 4.54 17.36
C CYS A 130 -3.48 3.94 18.73
N PRO A 131 -3.88 4.56 19.86
CA PRO A 131 -3.64 4.01 21.19
C PRO A 131 -4.24 2.60 21.34
N LEU A 132 -3.50 1.70 22.00
CA LEU A 132 -3.93 0.30 22.20
C LEU A 132 -5.36 0.17 22.79
N PRO A 133 -5.77 0.94 23.81
CA PRO A 133 -7.14 0.85 24.33
C PRO A 133 -8.22 1.17 23.29
N GLU A 134 -7.93 2.10 22.38
CA GLU A 134 -8.86 2.47 21.30
C GLU A 134 -8.88 1.41 20.21
N LEU A 135 -7.72 0.80 19.89
CA LEU A 135 -7.64 -0.34 18.97
C LEU A 135 -8.48 -1.51 19.45
N GLU A 136 -8.38 -1.88 20.73
CA GLU A 136 -9.16 -2.96 21.35
C GLU A 136 -10.66 -2.64 21.33
N ARG A 137 -11.05 -1.41 21.67
CA ARG A 137 -12.45 -0.96 21.60
C ARG A 137 -13.00 -1.07 20.17
N ARG A 138 -12.23 -0.68 19.16
CA ARG A 138 -12.61 -0.77 17.73
C ARG A 138 -12.68 -2.21 17.25
N GLU A 139 -11.75 -3.06 17.66
CA GLU A 139 -11.72 -4.48 17.31
C GLU A 139 -12.96 -5.20 17.84
N LEU A 140 -13.33 -4.94 19.10
CA LEU A 140 -14.57 -5.43 19.70
C LEU A 140 -15.81 -4.93 18.95
N ALA A 141 -15.83 -3.65 18.57
CA ALA A 141 -16.95 -3.06 17.83
C ALA A 141 -17.10 -3.60 16.40
N ARG A 142 -16.01 -4.01 15.73
CA ARG A 142 -16.07 -4.62 14.39
C ARG A 142 -16.66 -6.01 14.42
N GLY A 143 -16.31 -6.82 15.43
CA GLY A 143 -16.86 -8.16 15.64
C GLY A 143 -16.57 -9.19 14.53
N ASP A 144 -15.75 -8.84 13.52
CA ASP A 144 -15.45 -9.68 12.36
C ASP A 144 -14.23 -10.60 12.55
N ARG A 145 -13.49 -10.44 13.66
CA ARG A 145 -12.24 -11.18 13.96
C ARG A 145 -12.14 -11.52 15.45
N PRO A 146 -11.38 -12.58 15.82
CA PRO A 146 -11.08 -12.86 17.22
C PRO A 146 -10.36 -11.67 17.88
N PRO A 147 -10.73 -11.31 19.13
CA PRO A 147 -10.08 -10.22 19.84
C PRO A 147 -8.60 -10.51 20.12
N GLY A 148 -7.81 -9.44 20.23
CA GLY A 148 -6.38 -9.46 20.55
C GLY A 148 -5.45 -9.46 19.33
N LEU A 149 -5.96 -9.33 18.10
CA LEU A 149 -5.11 -9.25 16.91
C LEU A 149 -4.33 -7.93 16.89
N ALA A 150 -5.00 -6.80 17.20
CA ALA A 150 -4.36 -5.50 17.28
C ALA A 150 -3.23 -5.47 18.33
N ALA A 151 -3.47 -6.02 19.52
CA ALA A 151 -2.49 -6.11 20.59
C ALA A 151 -1.24 -6.92 20.19
N ARG A 152 -1.42 -8.08 19.53
CA ARG A 152 -0.31 -8.92 19.05
C ARG A 152 0.57 -8.23 18.00
N GLN A 153 0.04 -7.26 17.29
CA GLN A 153 0.72 -6.53 16.21
C GLN A 153 1.37 -5.22 16.70
N PHE A 154 0.91 -4.67 17.83
CA PHE A 154 1.17 -3.31 18.28
C PHE A 154 2.66 -2.93 18.30
N ASP A 155 3.48 -3.70 19.01
CA ASP A 155 4.91 -3.39 19.13
C ASP A 155 5.70 -3.69 17.85
N ARG A 156 5.23 -4.63 17.03
CA ARG A 156 5.97 -5.14 15.87
C ARG A 156 5.78 -4.29 14.63
N VAL A 157 4.58 -3.77 14.41
CA VAL A 157 4.20 -3.13 13.14
C VAL A 157 4.96 -1.83 12.86
N HIS A 158 5.43 -1.16 13.91
CA HIS A 158 6.19 0.10 13.84
C HIS A 158 7.69 -0.09 14.16
N ALA A 159 8.17 -1.32 14.41
CA ALA A 159 9.52 -1.58 14.94
C ALA A 159 10.69 -1.16 14.02
N HIS A 160 10.43 -0.89 12.73
CA HIS A 160 11.44 -0.36 11.80
C HIS A 160 11.67 1.15 11.97
N GLY A 161 10.74 1.87 12.61
CA GLY A 161 10.95 3.20 13.18
C GLY A 161 11.11 4.38 12.21
N ARG A 162 10.92 4.20 10.89
CA ARG A 162 11.06 5.28 9.91
C ARG A 162 9.81 5.41 9.06
N TYR A 163 9.30 6.64 8.98
CA TYR A 163 8.15 7.03 8.18
C TYR A 163 8.45 8.35 7.47
N ASP A 164 7.80 8.57 6.33
CA ASP A 164 7.79 9.87 5.65
C ASP A 164 6.83 10.84 6.35
N ILE A 165 5.71 10.30 6.83
CA ILE A 165 4.69 11.02 7.60
C ILE A 165 3.99 10.06 8.56
N GLU A 166 3.61 10.55 9.74
CA GLU A 166 2.87 9.79 10.74
C GLU A 166 1.51 10.45 11.01
N CYS A 167 0.48 9.62 11.20
CA CYS A 167 -0.89 10.02 11.49
C CYS A 167 -1.39 9.31 12.76
N ASP A 168 -2.05 10.04 13.66
CA ASP A 168 -2.66 9.48 14.87
C ASP A 168 -4.19 9.49 14.76
N THR A 169 -4.79 8.32 14.57
CA THR A 169 -6.26 8.17 14.45
C THR A 169 -6.97 8.08 15.80
N GLY A 170 -6.25 8.11 16.92
CA GLY A 170 -6.82 8.27 18.25
C GLY A 170 -7.32 9.69 18.50
N SER A 171 -6.66 10.68 17.91
CA SER A 171 -6.98 12.12 18.07
C SER A 171 -7.44 12.80 16.78
N THR A 172 -7.17 12.23 15.61
CA THR A 172 -7.42 12.86 14.31
C THR A 172 -8.39 12.04 13.46
N SER A 173 -9.30 12.73 12.76
CA SER A 173 -10.25 12.07 11.88
C SER A 173 -9.56 11.46 10.65
N ALA A 174 -10.15 10.42 10.05
CA ALA A 174 -9.59 9.81 8.83
C ALA A 174 -9.46 10.81 7.67
N LEU A 175 -10.41 11.75 7.55
CA LEU A 175 -10.38 12.80 6.53
C LEU A 175 -9.23 13.79 6.77
N ASP A 176 -8.99 14.16 8.02
CA ASP A 176 -7.89 15.09 8.34
C ASP A 176 -6.53 14.41 8.17
N CYS A 177 -6.39 13.13 8.53
CA CYS A 177 -5.20 12.34 8.19
C CYS A 177 -4.98 12.28 6.67
N ALA A 178 -6.04 12.04 5.88
CA ALA A 178 -5.95 12.04 4.42
C ALA A 178 -5.51 13.40 3.85
N ARG A 179 -6.01 14.51 4.42
CA ARG A 179 -5.57 15.86 4.05
C ARG A 179 -4.10 16.12 4.39
N GLN A 180 -3.63 15.68 5.55
CA GLN A 180 -2.22 15.78 5.93
C GLN A 180 -1.32 15.00 4.96
N ILE A 181 -1.72 13.78 4.59
CA ILE A 181 -1.00 12.98 3.59
C ILE A 181 -0.99 13.72 2.24
N LYS A 182 -2.14 14.21 1.77
CA LYS A 182 -2.22 14.99 0.51
C LYS A 182 -1.30 16.20 0.51
N GLU A 183 -1.26 16.95 1.62
CA GLU A 183 -0.40 18.12 1.76
C GLU A 183 1.10 17.72 1.75
N PHE A 184 1.44 16.62 2.43
CA PHE A 184 2.77 16.05 2.40
C PHE A 184 3.21 15.67 0.98
N LEU A 185 2.33 15.02 0.21
CA LEU A 185 2.61 14.63 -1.18
C LEU A 185 2.95 15.83 -2.07
N GLY A 186 2.38 17.01 -1.81
CA GLY A 186 2.70 18.24 -2.55
C GLY A 186 4.12 18.77 -2.29
N ARG A 187 4.74 18.39 -1.16
CA ARG A 187 6.10 18.80 -0.78
C ARG A 187 7.15 17.69 -1.01
N ARG A 188 6.74 16.42 -0.83
CA ARG A 188 7.51 15.17 -0.92
C ARG A 188 9.04 15.36 -0.79
N PRO A 189 9.54 15.63 0.42
CA PRO A 189 10.98 15.81 0.64
C PRO A 189 11.75 14.52 0.31
N THR A 190 12.99 14.69 -0.13
CA THR A 190 13.94 13.61 -0.33
C THR A 190 15.08 13.73 0.69
N PRO A 191 15.69 12.60 1.13
CA PRO A 191 15.35 11.23 0.76
C PRO A 191 14.07 10.72 1.46
N THR A 192 13.29 9.88 0.79
CA THR A 192 12.14 9.18 1.39
C THR A 192 12.58 8.21 2.49
N ALA A 193 11.66 7.78 3.35
CA ALA A 193 11.93 6.75 4.35
C ALA A 193 12.45 5.45 3.72
N PHE A 194 11.92 5.06 2.56
CA PHE A 194 12.40 3.92 1.79
C PHE A 194 13.83 4.11 1.27
N GLU A 195 14.18 5.32 0.80
CA GLU A 195 15.54 5.64 0.38
C GLU A 195 16.52 5.54 1.55
N GLN A 196 16.15 6.12 2.70
CA GLN A 196 16.96 6.08 3.92
C GLN A 196 17.15 4.64 4.41
N MET A 197 16.07 3.84 4.45
CA MET A 197 16.14 2.45 4.90
C MET A 197 16.99 1.60 3.97
N ARG A 198 16.84 1.76 2.65
CA ARG A 198 17.65 1.02 1.67
C ARG A 198 19.14 1.35 1.77
N ALA A 199 19.48 2.60 2.05
CA ALA A 199 20.87 3.01 2.28
C ALA A 199 21.46 2.42 3.57
N SER A 200 20.62 2.09 4.56
CA SER A 200 21.04 1.51 5.85
C SER A 200 21.11 -0.01 5.87
N LEU A 201 20.61 -0.69 4.83
CA LEU A 201 20.69 -2.16 4.74
C LEU A 201 22.16 -2.59 4.55
N PRO A 202 22.62 -3.66 5.24
CA PRO A 202 23.92 -4.25 4.96
C PRO A 202 23.98 -4.65 3.48
N GLN A 203 24.94 -4.12 2.74
CA GLN A 203 25.21 -4.60 1.39
C GLN A 203 25.68 -6.05 1.51
N LEU A 204 24.87 -7.00 1.05
CA LEU A 204 25.35 -8.37 0.88
C LEU A 204 26.50 -8.32 -0.12
N PRO A 205 27.64 -8.99 0.13
CA PRO A 205 28.71 -9.05 -0.84
C PRO A 205 28.15 -9.63 -2.14
N ALA A 206 28.49 -8.99 -3.27
CA ALA A 206 28.16 -9.53 -4.58
C ALA A 206 28.76 -10.94 -4.67
N GLU A 207 27.91 -11.95 -4.87
CA GLU A 207 28.39 -13.28 -5.22
C GLU A 207 29.19 -13.15 -6.52
N GLY A 208 30.50 -13.37 -6.41
CA GLY A 208 31.44 -13.37 -7.53
C GLY A 208 31.47 -14.71 -8.24
#